data_AF-A0A355CCT2-F1
#
_entry.id   AF-A0A355CCT2-F1
#
_cell.length_a   1.000
_cell.length_b   1.000
_cell.length_c   1.000
_cell.angle_alpha   90.00
_cell.angle_beta   90.00
_cell.angle_gamma   90.00
#
_symmetry.space_group_name_H-M   'P 1'
#
loop_
_entity.id
_entity.type
_entity.pdbx_description
1 polymer ?
#
loop_
_entity_poly.entity_id
_entity_poly.type
_entity_poly.pdbx_seq_one_letter_code
_entity_poly.pdbx_strand_id
1 'polypeptide(L)' 'MAIRIVGVDLPQNKRGEVALTYIYGIGRSSANSILAKAEVDRDIKVKDWTDDQA' A
#
# COMPACT_ATOMS: atom_id res chain seq x y z
N MET A 1 2.26 10.93 9.71
CA MET A 1 2.97 9.71 10.17
C MET A 1 3.39 8.97 8.90
N ALA A 2 4.66 8.59 8.74
CA ALA A 2 5.10 7.85 7.55
C ALA A 2 4.80 6.36 7.76
N ILE A 3 4.02 5.75 6.87
CA ILE A 3 3.73 4.31 6.91
C ILE A 3 4.91 3.57 6.28
N ARG A 4 5.67 2.85 7.11
CA ARG A 4 6.85 2.09 6.69
C ARG A 4 6.50 0.61 6.59
N ILE A 5 6.45 0.09 5.38
CA ILE A 5 6.16 -1.33 5.12
C ILE A 5 7.44 -1.99 4.64
N VAL A 6 7.93 -3.01 5.36
CA VAL A 6 9.15 -3.80 5.03
C VAL A 6 10.39 -2.90 4.80
N GLY A 7 10.50 -1.81 5.55
CA GLY A 7 11.63 -0.89 5.45
C GLY A 7 11.58 0.09 4.28
N VAL A 8 10.55 0.02 3.41
CA VAL A 8 10.33 0.91 2.26
C VAL A 8 9.33 2.00 2.63
N ASP A 9 9.66 3.25 2.33
CA ASP A 9 8.76 4.38 2.47
C ASP A 9 7.78 4.44 1.30
N LEU A 10 6.49 4.26 1.61
CA LEU A 10 5.43 4.31 0.62
C LEU A 10 4.93 5.75 0.41
N PRO A 11 4.68 6.17 -0.84
CA PRO A 11 4.17 7.51 -1.12
C PRO A 11 2.72 7.66 -0.63
N GLN A 12 2.54 8.37 0.49
CA GLN A 12 1.25 8.61 1.16
C GLN A 12 0.19 9.34 0.31
N ASN A 13 0.62 10.11 -0.70
CA ASN A 13 -0.27 10.86 -1.59
C ASN A 13 -0.81 10.03 -2.76
N LYS A 14 -0.40 8.77 -2.91
CA LYS A 14 -0.84 7.89 -3.99
C LYS A 14 -1.84 6.85 -3.49
N ARG A 15 -2.62 6.31 -4.43
CA ARG A 15 -3.49 5.14 -4.22
C ARG A 15 -2.66 3.94 -3.80
N GLY A 16 -3.23 3.08 -2.96
CA GLY A 16 -2.59 1.86 -2.46
C GLY A 16 -1.97 1.00 -3.56
N GLU A 17 -2.69 0.81 -4.67
CA GLU A 17 -2.22 -0.02 -5.80
C GLU A 17 -0.92 0.52 -6.41
N VAL A 18 -0.75 1.84 -6.46
CA VAL A 18 0.42 2.48 -7.07
C VAL A 18 1.53 2.58 -6.05
N ALA A 19 1.20 2.90 -4.80
CA ALA A 19 2.18 3.00 -3.75
C ALA A 19 2.93 1.69 -3.55
N LEU A 20 2.23 0.56 -3.49
CA LEU A 20 2.86 -0.77 -3.35
C LEU A 20 3.80 -1.11 -4.51
N THR A 21 3.59 -0.57 -5.72
CA THR A 21 4.53 -0.79 -6.84
C THR A 21 5.89 -0.09 -6.69
N TYR A 22 6.06 0.76 -5.68
CA TYR A 22 7.38 1.30 -5.33
C TYR A 22 8.26 0.28 -4.61
N ILE A 23 7.66 -0.81 -4.10
CA ILE A 23 8.42 -1.91 -3.52
C ILE A 23 8.99 -2.74 -4.67
N TYR A 24 10.31 -2.89 -4.70
CA TYR A 24 10.98 -3.69 -5.72
C TYR A 24 10.45 -5.13 -5.72
N GLY A 25 10.02 -5.60 -6.90
CA GLY A 25 9.42 -6.93 -7.07
C GLY A 25 7.89 -6.97 -6.89
N ILE A 26 7.24 -5.87 -6.50
CA ILE A 26 5.77 -5.77 -6.45
C ILE A 26 5.25 -5.04 -7.68
N GLY A 27 4.65 -5.78 -8.60
CA GLY A 27 3.90 -5.23 -9.73
C GLY A 27 2.44 -4.91 -9.37
N ARG A 28 1.70 -4.31 -10.31
CA ARG A 28 0.26 -3.98 -10.11
C ARG A 28 -0.59 -5.19 -9.73
N SER A 29 -0.33 -6.35 -10.33
CA SER A 29 -1.07 -7.58 -10.03
C SER A 29 -0.83 -8.03 -8.58
N SER A 30 0.43 -8.08 -8.16
CA SER A 30 0.81 -8.43 -6.79
C SER A 30 0.28 -7.42 -5.78
N ALA A 31 0.37 -6.12 -6.07
CA ALA A 31 -0.18 -5.06 -5.24
C ALA A 31 -1.70 -5.24 -5.02
N ASN A 32 -2.47 -5.47 -6.10
CA ASN A 32 -3.90 -5.74 -5.98
C ASN A 32 -4.21 -7.00 -5.19
N SER A 33 -3.44 -8.08 -5.37
CA SER A 33 -3.61 -9.31 -4.58
C SER A 33 -3.30 -9.09 -3.09
N ILE A 34 -2.28 -8.29 -2.76
CA ILE A 34 -1.93 -7.95 -1.38
C ILE A 34 -3.03 -7.10 -0.75
N LEU A 35 -3.49 -6.06 -1.43
CA LEU A 35 -4.58 -5.20 -0.96
C LEU A 35 -5.88 -5.98 -0.76
N ALA A 36 -6.22 -6.88 -1.70
CA ALA A 36 -7.37 -7.75 -1.57
C ALA A 36 -7.24 -8.73 -0.38
N LYS A 37 -6.04 -9.24 -0.11
CA LYS A 37 -5.78 -10.10 1.05
C LYS A 37 -5.79 -9.34 2.38
N ALA A 38 -5.38 -8.08 2.37
CA ALA A 38 -5.40 -7.20 3.52
C ALA A 38 -6.78 -6.57 3.75
N GLU A 39 -7.77 -6.83 2.87
CA GLU A 39 -9.07 -6.16 2.86
C GLU A 39 -8.95 -4.62 2.82
N VAL A 40 -7.86 -4.13 2.22
CA VAL A 40 -7.59 -2.71 2.02
C VAL A 40 -8.11 -2.32 0.64
N ASP A 41 -8.90 -1.26 0.59
CA ASP A 41 -9.36 -0.73 -0.70
C ASP A 41 -8.16 -0.20 -1.52
N ARG A 42 -8.17 -0.46 -2.82
CA ARG A 42 -7.05 -0.08 -3.70
C ARG A 42 -7.10 1.39 -4.13
N ASP A 43 -8.28 1.99 -4.09
CA ASP A 43 -8.55 3.37 -4.48
C ASP A 43 -8.31 4.35 -3.33
N ILE A 44 -8.31 3.88 -2.08
CA ILE A 44 -7.93 4.72 -0.94
C ILE A 44 -6.45 5.07 -1.00
N LYS A 45 -6.14 6.28 -0.55
CA LYS A 45 -4.77 6.78 -0.50
C LYS A 45 -4.07 6.15 0.70
N VAL A 46 -2.76 5.92 0.57
CA VAL A 46 -1.96 5.36 1.67
C VAL A 46 -2.03 6.21 2.94
N LYS A 47 -2.18 7.54 2.83
CA LYS A 47 -2.38 8.41 4.00
C LYS A 47 -3.69 8.16 4.78
N ASP A 48 -4.68 7.53 4.13
CA ASP A 48 -6.01 7.25 4.66
C ASP A 48 -6.09 5.82 5.20
N TRP A 49 -4.99 5.05 5.11
CA TRP A 49 -4.88 3.76 5.76
C TRP A 49 -4.84 3.98 7.27
N THR A 50 -5.83 3.45 7.97
CA THR A 50 -5.89 3.47 9.42
C THR A 50 -4.92 2.44 9.99
N ASP A 51 -4.18 2.79 11.05
CA ASP A 51 -3.21 1.95 11.77
C ASP A 51 -3.79 0.64 12.39
N ASP A 52 -5.06 0.32 12.14
CA ASP A 52 -5.79 -0.84 12.70
C ASP A 52 -5.58 -2.15 11.91
N GLN A 53 -4.51 -2.24 11.11
CA GLN A 53 -4.17 -3.43 10.32
C GLN A 53 -2.68 -3.80 10.37
N ALA A 54 -2.02 -3.51 11.51
CA ALA A 54 -0.64 -3.93 11.77
C ALA A 54 -0.53 -5.41 12.22
#